data_AF-A0A9P6WA89-F1
#
_entry.id   AF-A0A9P6WA89-F1
#
_cell.length_a   1.000
_cell.length_b   1.000
_cell.length_c   1.000
_cell.angle_alpha   90.00
_cell.angle_beta   90.00
_cell.angle_gamma   90.00
#
_symmetry.space_group_name_H-M   'P 1'
#
loop_
_entity.id
_entity.type
_entity.pdbx_description
1 polymer ?
#
loop_
_entity_poly.entity_id
_entity_poly.type
_entity_poly.pdbx_seq_one_letter_code
_entity_poly.pdbx_strand_id
1 'polypeptide(L)'
;MSGFDSVKYVKGWTNTTDFDPDAAHYFVNLSDKHLYNFEILNSLTLLENYENLLTFMELQTQKVLASDDEEKELLVPPFDIWIILLTIGTATNVSKDQVLKESDVYNQSRASLNKRAIKLLNIYSRILIDFDTNKYSQYDLELLRCQIFIVLDAILPRTDGRTVGSSMSRTLRVKIHSPAYGELQNPYSSYKDCLQQLDSILGNKIIHKRLTQPGEMANLLLFTFSNSLSKQQDNKVQFLSVYESWMSIFPFLFEMILLRQNYYIENESCRDRSQIAPALFVQKLIESPIARYFRVINSTQFVQRFIEYIFVDCPDHKSQTHFVNEINDPKSFNISSTYMDRIFYPPDYAINCSMRLRRQFTFLAFHLLSVVPNGCNLISPRMEINKFINEMALELYSLQEITHFESFLMSDNLERDVIFIPLLLETVFKSILEQSRELFNVEGHSKHRNLANHNYKESLKSKFYQPNFINTISNFTEAVSEYEIALDHLHMKQDRNSKVAKQEEYEIKLKGFICVLIMYNFCCFVNVNQTDIFSCRASEHFSASVKDIITHFEEEIIKLDLEKKNLGGTKQILSILCHINDF
;
A
#
# COMPACT_ATOMS: atom_id res chain seq x y z
N MET A 1 -11.39 7.73 46.58
CA MET A 1 -12.79 7.32 46.85
C MET A 1 -13.68 8.04 45.85
N SER A 2 -14.30 7.26 44.96
CA SER A 2 -15.50 7.50 44.14
C SER A 2 -15.70 8.88 43.48
N GLY A 3 -15.58 8.90 42.15
CA GLY A 3 -16.12 10.00 41.32
C GLY A 3 -15.52 10.15 39.92
N PHE A 4 -14.87 9.14 39.34
CA PHE A 4 -14.57 9.16 37.91
C PHE A 4 -15.80 8.66 37.18
N ASP A 5 -16.58 9.58 36.61
CA ASP A 5 -17.59 9.25 35.63
C ASP A 5 -16.90 8.46 34.53
N SER A 6 -17.30 7.19 34.42
CA SER A 6 -16.96 6.33 33.29
C SER A 6 -17.29 7.11 32.02
N VAL A 7 -16.34 7.21 31.08
CA VAL A 7 -16.69 7.48 29.68
C VAL A 7 -17.82 6.51 29.37
N LYS A 8 -19.05 7.04 29.24
CA LYS A 8 -20.19 6.26 28.79
C LYS A 8 -19.90 5.98 27.33
N TYR A 9 -19.18 4.89 27.09
CA TYR A 9 -19.21 4.22 25.82
C TYR A 9 -20.68 4.13 25.43
N VAL A 10 -21.03 4.65 24.25
CA VAL A 10 -22.06 3.95 23.49
C VAL A 10 -21.37 2.67 23.05
N LYS A 11 -21.27 1.70 23.99
CA LYS A 11 -21.11 0.31 23.61
C LYS A 11 -22.26 0.09 22.65
N GLY A 12 -21.95 -0.19 21.39
CA GLY A 12 -22.94 -0.79 20.51
C GLY A 12 -23.54 -1.95 21.28
N TRP A 13 -24.81 -1.78 21.69
CA TRP A 13 -25.61 -2.66 22.55
C TRP A 13 -25.39 -2.58 24.07
N THR A 14 -26.20 -1.76 24.73
CA THR A 14 -26.96 -2.24 25.89
C THR A 14 -28.44 -2.12 25.56
N ASN A 15 -29.26 -3.05 26.04
CA ASN A 15 -30.70 -3.19 25.78
C ASN A 15 -31.53 -2.02 26.35
N THR A 16 -31.29 -0.79 25.90
CA THR A 16 -32.08 0.37 26.24
C THR A 16 -32.78 0.88 25.00
N THR A 17 -34.10 0.95 25.09
CA THR A 17 -35.10 1.22 24.05
C THR A 17 -35.07 2.62 23.42
N ASP A 18 -34.05 3.42 23.71
CA ASP A 18 -33.93 4.80 23.24
C ASP A 18 -32.84 4.89 22.16
N PHE A 19 -33.06 4.19 21.04
CA PHE A 19 -32.15 4.24 19.90
C PHE A 19 -32.69 5.17 18.82
N ASP A 20 -31.88 6.16 18.44
CA ASP A 20 -31.94 6.73 17.10
C ASP A 20 -31.19 5.74 16.17
N PRO A 21 -31.91 5.00 15.31
CA PRO A 21 -31.30 4.04 14.38
C PRO A 21 -30.32 4.70 13.39
N ASP A 22 -30.30 6.03 13.29
CA ASP A 22 -29.45 6.79 12.38
C ASP A 22 -28.09 7.21 12.99
N ALA A 23 -27.81 6.91 14.28
CA ALA A 23 -26.56 7.30 14.93
C ALA A 23 -25.34 6.42 14.53
N ALA A 24 -24.16 7.04 14.40
CA ALA A 24 -22.93 6.36 14.03
C ALA A 24 -22.51 5.29 15.06
N HIS A 25 -22.03 4.13 14.59
CA HIS A 25 -21.71 2.97 15.44
C HIS A 25 -20.50 3.15 16.38
N TYR A 26 -19.69 4.18 16.14
CA TYR A 26 -18.52 4.56 16.91
C TYR A 26 -18.68 6.05 17.25
N PHE A 27 -19.30 6.35 18.39
CA PHE A 27 -19.68 7.71 18.75
C PHE A 27 -19.22 8.08 20.15
N VAL A 28 -18.69 9.30 20.27
CA VAL A 28 -18.25 9.92 21.52
C VAL A 28 -18.92 11.28 21.61
N ASN A 29 -19.60 11.60 22.72
CA ASN A 29 -20.24 12.90 22.90
C ASN A 29 -19.21 14.05 22.76
N LEU A 30 -19.66 15.26 22.45
CA LEU A 30 -18.76 16.43 22.47
C LEU A 30 -18.83 17.09 23.84
N SER A 31 -17.67 17.34 24.45
CA SER A 31 -17.60 18.25 25.60
C SER A 31 -17.62 19.70 25.13
N ASP A 32 -17.94 20.64 26.03
CA ASP A 32 -17.92 22.08 25.74
C ASP A 32 -16.55 22.55 25.24
N LYS A 33 -15.48 21.93 25.74
CA LYS A 33 -14.11 22.22 25.31
C LYS A 33 -13.86 21.77 23.87
N HIS A 34 -14.34 20.58 23.50
CA HIS A 34 -14.23 20.09 22.11
C HIS A 34 -15.05 20.96 21.17
N LEU A 35 -16.27 21.36 21.58
CA LEU A 35 -17.10 22.29 20.82
C LEU A 35 -16.41 23.63 20.60
N TYR A 36 -15.82 24.21 21.65
CA TYR A 36 -15.05 25.45 21.55
C TYR A 36 -13.90 25.34 20.53
N ASN A 37 -13.12 24.25 20.60
CA ASN A 37 -12.04 24.01 19.65
C ASN A 37 -12.57 23.83 18.21
N PHE A 38 -13.67 23.10 18.05
CA PHE A 38 -14.31 22.90 16.75
C PHE A 38 -14.76 24.24 16.16
N GLU A 39 -15.39 25.11 16.96
CA GLU A 39 -15.81 26.44 16.54
C GLU A 39 -14.65 27.35 16.13
N ILE A 40 -13.50 27.30 16.83
CA ILE A 40 -12.29 28.03 16.43
C ILE A 40 -11.82 27.57 15.05
N LEU A 41 -11.64 26.26 14.87
CA LEU A 41 -11.14 25.70 13.62
C LEU A 41 -12.09 26.02 12.46
N ASN A 42 -13.38 25.84 12.69
CA ASN A 42 -14.44 26.14 11.74
C ASN A 42 -14.46 27.64 11.35
N SER A 43 -14.33 28.53 12.34
CA SER A 43 -14.29 29.98 12.09
C SER A 43 -13.07 30.38 11.24
N LEU A 44 -11.89 29.83 11.52
CA LEU A 44 -10.68 30.08 10.73
C LEU A 44 -10.85 29.58 9.29
N THR A 45 -11.50 28.43 9.11
CA THR A 45 -11.82 27.88 7.79
C THR A 45 -12.82 28.75 7.02
N LEU A 46 -13.93 29.16 7.64
CA LEU A 46 -14.96 29.96 6.97
C LEU A 46 -14.46 31.34 6.53
N LEU A 47 -13.45 31.87 7.22
CA LEU A 47 -12.71 33.08 6.83
C LEU A 47 -11.63 32.82 5.77
N GLU A 48 -11.53 31.58 5.27
CA GLU A 48 -10.49 31.10 4.35
C GLU A 48 -9.05 31.37 4.84
N ASN A 49 -8.88 31.47 6.17
CA ASN A 49 -7.60 31.78 6.80
C ASN A 49 -6.81 30.50 7.13
N TYR A 50 -6.47 29.76 6.08
CA TYR A 50 -5.79 28.47 6.17
C TYR A 50 -4.40 28.57 6.82
N GLU A 51 -3.70 29.70 6.68
CA GLU A 51 -2.40 29.92 7.33
C GLU A 51 -2.53 29.90 8.86
N ASN A 52 -3.50 30.65 9.41
CA ASN A 52 -3.74 30.67 10.85
C ASN A 52 -4.35 29.36 11.36
N LEU A 53 -5.19 28.69 10.56
CA LEU A 53 -5.71 27.36 10.87
C LEU A 53 -4.57 26.36 11.09
N LEU A 54 -3.67 26.22 10.11
CA LEU A 54 -2.55 25.29 10.21
C LEU A 54 -1.58 25.69 11.32
N THR A 55 -1.28 26.99 11.47
CA THR A 55 -0.41 27.49 12.55
C THR A 55 -0.98 27.17 13.93
N PHE A 56 -2.28 27.37 14.13
CA PHE A 56 -2.96 27.04 15.37
C PHE A 56 -2.83 25.55 15.68
N MET A 57 -3.15 24.68 14.71
CA MET A 57 -3.06 23.23 14.89
C MET A 57 -1.62 22.77 15.18
N GLU A 58 -0.64 23.30 14.46
CA GLU A 58 0.79 22.99 14.68
C GLU A 58 1.26 23.40 16.07
N LEU A 59 0.88 24.59 16.55
CA LEU A 59 1.23 25.06 17.89
C LEU A 59 0.61 24.19 18.98
N GLN A 60 -0.65 23.78 18.84
CA GLN A 60 -1.27 22.88 19.81
C GLN A 60 -0.59 21.50 19.80
N THR A 61 -0.27 20.99 18.62
CA THR A 61 0.43 19.71 18.47
C THR A 61 1.84 19.76 19.07
N GLN A 62 2.57 20.87 18.87
CA GLN A 62 3.91 21.06 19.43
C GLN A 62 3.90 21.15 20.95
N LYS A 63 2.94 21.89 21.55
CA LYS A 63 2.78 21.96 23.01
C LYS A 63 2.62 20.57 23.61
N VAL A 64 1.77 19.76 22.98
CA VAL A 64 1.53 18.38 23.37
C VAL A 64 2.79 17.53 23.21
N LEU A 65 3.56 17.69 22.13
CA LEU A 65 4.80 16.93 21.94
C LEU A 65 5.93 17.35 22.90
N ALA A 66 5.96 18.61 23.33
CA ALA A 66 7.05 19.19 24.13
C ALA A 66 6.81 19.20 25.66
N SER A 67 5.59 18.98 26.14
CA SER A 67 5.33 18.88 27.59
C SER A 67 5.80 17.53 28.15
N ASP A 68 6.31 17.51 29.39
CA ASP A 68 6.64 16.29 30.14
C ASP A 68 5.49 15.82 31.07
N ASP A 69 4.32 16.46 31.00
CA ASP A 69 3.18 16.12 31.86
C ASP A 69 2.55 14.75 31.51
N GLU A 70 2.06 14.05 32.55
CA GLU A 70 1.57 12.66 32.52
C GLU A 70 0.25 12.45 31.76
N GLU A 71 -0.52 13.50 31.44
CA GLU A 71 -1.70 13.41 30.56
C GLU A 71 -1.80 14.65 29.65
N LYS A 72 -1.60 14.46 28.34
CA LYS A 72 -1.64 15.56 27.38
C LYS A 72 -3.02 15.68 26.75
N GLU A 73 -3.61 16.86 26.91
CA GLU A 73 -4.86 17.21 26.23
C GLU A 73 -4.60 17.39 24.73
N LEU A 74 -5.26 16.58 23.91
CA LEU A 74 -5.04 16.55 22.47
C LEU A 74 -6.05 17.45 21.75
N LEU A 75 -5.58 18.31 20.85
CA LEU A 75 -6.49 19.01 19.93
C LEU A 75 -7.08 17.98 18.96
N VAL A 76 -8.38 17.71 19.05
CA VAL A 76 -9.08 16.85 18.10
C VAL A 76 -9.68 17.72 16.98
N PRO A 77 -9.31 17.53 15.71
CA PRO A 77 -9.97 18.22 14.60
C PRO A 77 -11.30 17.55 14.26
N PRO A 78 -12.38 18.31 14.01
CA PRO A 78 -13.64 17.75 13.53
C PRO A 78 -13.52 17.18 12.11
N PHE A 79 -14.44 16.30 11.73
CA PHE A 79 -14.44 15.59 10.45
C PHE A 79 -14.36 16.51 9.21
N ASP A 80 -14.91 17.71 9.28
CA ASP A 80 -14.84 18.69 8.20
C ASP A 80 -13.45 19.28 8.04
N ILE A 81 -12.76 19.57 9.15
CA ILE A 81 -11.37 20.01 9.14
C ILE A 81 -10.45 18.93 8.56
N TRP A 82 -10.73 17.65 8.80
CA TRP A 82 -10.03 16.55 8.13
C TRP A 82 -10.20 16.58 6.60
N ILE A 83 -11.42 16.77 6.12
CA ILE A 83 -11.70 16.96 4.69
C ILE A 83 -10.97 18.18 4.13
N ILE A 84 -10.86 19.25 4.91
CA ILE A 84 -10.14 20.47 4.52
C ILE A 84 -8.65 20.20 4.42
N LEU A 85 -8.03 19.56 5.42
CA LEU A 85 -6.61 19.21 5.40
C LEU A 85 -6.27 18.33 4.20
N LEU A 86 -7.09 17.31 3.93
CA LEU A 86 -6.95 16.46 2.74
C LEU A 86 -7.06 17.27 1.44
N THR A 87 -8.01 18.23 1.38
CA THR A 87 -8.19 19.07 0.19
C THR A 87 -7.01 20.05 0.01
N ILE A 88 -6.52 20.68 1.08
CA ILE A 88 -5.32 21.55 1.05
C ILE A 88 -4.09 20.74 0.62
N GLY A 89 -3.96 19.49 1.09
CA GLY A 89 -2.88 18.58 0.68
C GLY A 89 -2.82 18.33 -0.84
N THR A 90 -3.95 18.46 -1.55
CA THR A 90 -3.97 18.33 -3.02
C THR A 90 -3.54 19.60 -3.78
N ALA A 91 -3.47 20.75 -3.12
CA ALA A 91 -3.09 22.02 -3.75
C ALA A 91 -1.56 22.13 -3.83
N THR A 92 -0.97 21.62 -4.90
CA THR A 92 0.50 21.64 -5.08
C THR A 92 1.02 22.97 -5.57
N ASN A 93 2.29 23.27 -5.27
CA ASN A 93 2.95 24.44 -5.87
C ASN A 93 3.00 24.32 -7.40
N VAL A 94 3.08 23.10 -7.95
CA VAL A 94 3.07 22.90 -9.40
C VAL A 94 1.80 23.47 -10.07
N SER A 95 0.63 23.28 -9.46
CA SER A 95 -0.66 23.64 -10.08
C SER A 95 -1.30 24.92 -9.51
N LYS A 96 -0.93 25.30 -8.28
CA LYS A 96 -1.61 26.36 -7.50
C LYS A 96 -0.63 27.35 -6.85
N ASP A 97 0.61 27.47 -7.34
CA ASP A 97 1.65 28.36 -6.78
C ASP A 97 1.14 29.79 -6.47
N GLN A 98 0.42 30.41 -7.41
CA GLN A 98 -0.11 31.76 -7.19
C GLN A 98 -1.12 31.82 -6.04
N VAL A 99 -2.12 30.93 -6.04
CA VAL A 99 -3.16 30.88 -4.99
C VAL A 99 -2.56 30.59 -3.63
N LEU A 100 -1.56 29.71 -3.56
CA LEU A 100 -0.86 29.38 -2.32
C LEU A 100 -0.07 30.58 -1.78
N LYS A 101 0.60 31.34 -2.65
CA LYS A 101 1.31 32.57 -2.27
C LYS A 101 0.37 33.68 -1.82
N GLU A 102 -0.76 33.85 -2.49
CA GLU A 102 -1.79 34.82 -2.09
C GLU A 102 -2.40 34.48 -0.73
N SER A 103 -2.50 33.18 -0.40
CA SER A 103 -2.99 32.69 0.89
C SER A 103 -1.95 32.74 2.01
N ASP A 104 -0.67 32.93 1.68
CA ASP A 104 0.48 33.05 2.60
C ASP A 104 1.13 34.43 2.47
N VAL A 105 0.38 35.47 2.86
CA VAL A 105 0.78 36.88 2.68
C VAL A 105 2.01 37.26 3.52
N TYR A 106 2.33 36.50 4.56
CA TYR A 106 3.27 36.94 5.61
C TYR A 106 4.53 36.10 5.77
N ASN A 107 4.70 34.95 5.09
CA ASN A 107 5.85 34.07 5.36
C ASN A 107 6.38 33.24 4.17
N GLN A 108 7.06 33.90 3.22
CA GLN A 108 7.78 33.23 2.12
C GLN A 108 8.91 32.26 2.57
N SER A 109 9.28 32.24 3.86
CA SER A 109 10.30 31.37 4.43
C SER A 109 9.76 30.07 5.04
N ARG A 110 8.43 29.95 5.23
CA ARG A 110 7.80 28.74 5.80
C ARG A 110 7.52 27.71 4.71
N ALA A 111 7.31 26.46 5.14
CA ALA A 111 6.83 25.41 4.25
C ALA A 111 5.42 25.75 3.73
N SER A 112 5.14 25.43 2.47
CA SER A 112 3.85 25.70 1.83
C SER A 112 2.68 25.00 2.55
N LEU A 113 1.47 25.57 2.43
CA LEU A 113 0.25 25.10 3.10
C LEU A 113 0.00 23.59 2.89
N ASN A 114 0.20 23.07 1.67
CA ASN A 114 0.03 21.66 1.38
C ASN A 114 1.00 20.76 2.18
N LYS A 115 2.28 21.12 2.24
CA LYS A 115 3.30 20.35 2.99
C LYS A 115 2.99 20.34 4.49
N ARG A 116 2.50 21.46 5.02
CA ARG A 116 2.07 21.58 6.41
C ARG A 116 0.82 20.76 6.71
N ALA A 117 -0.17 20.78 5.83
CA ALA A 117 -1.36 19.93 5.95
C ALA A 117 -1.00 18.43 5.94
N ILE A 118 -0.17 17.98 4.98
CA ILE A 118 0.33 16.60 4.94
C ILE A 118 1.10 16.24 6.22
N LYS A 119 1.94 17.15 6.73
CA LYS A 119 2.66 16.94 8.00
C LYS A 119 1.70 16.73 9.17
N LEU A 120 0.64 17.54 9.29
CA LEU A 120 -0.38 17.37 10.33
C LEU A 120 -1.12 16.03 10.18
N LEU A 121 -1.54 15.66 8.96
CA LEU A 121 -2.17 14.36 8.70
C LEU A 121 -1.27 13.19 9.18
N ASN A 122 0.02 13.25 8.88
CA ASN A 122 0.99 12.23 9.32
C ASN A 122 1.18 12.21 10.84
N ILE A 123 1.17 13.37 11.51
CA ILE A 123 1.28 13.41 12.98
C ILE A 123 0.06 12.76 13.62
N TYR A 124 -1.16 13.14 13.21
CA TYR A 124 -2.37 12.55 13.77
C TYR A 124 -2.55 11.08 13.39
N SER A 125 -2.11 10.66 12.18
CA SER A 125 -2.07 9.24 11.80
C SER A 125 -1.26 8.43 12.81
N ARG A 126 -0.03 8.89 13.12
CA ARG A 126 0.83 8.24 14.12
C ARG A 126 0.18 8.18 15.50
N ILE A 127 -0.42 9.28 15.96
CA ILE A 127 -1.13 9.31 17.25
C ILE A 127 -2.23 8.24 17.31
N LEU A 128 -2.99 8.04 16.22
CA LEU A 128 -4.04 7.04 16.16
C LEU A 128 -3.54 5.61 16.00
N ILE A 129 -2.44 5.40 15.27
CA ILE A 129 -1.82 4.08 15.09
C ILE A 129 -1.20 3.62 16.42
N ASP A 130 -0.46 4.51 17.09
CA ASP A 130 0.16 4.21 18.39
C ASP A 130 -0.90 4.05 19.49
N PHE A 131 -1.97 4.86 19.42
CA PHE A 131 -3.10 4.87 20.37
C PHE A 131 -2.65 4.86 21.84
N ASP A 132 -1.62 5.64 22.17
CA ASP A 132 -0.96 5.60 23.47
C ASP A 132 -1.79 6.34 24.55
N THR A 133 -2.56 5.56 25.32
CA THR A 133 -3.38 6.06 26.43
C THR A 133 -2.57 6.52 27.64
N ASN A 134 -1.27 6.24 27.69
CA ASN A 134 -0.40 6.81 28.74
C ASN A 134 0.04 8.23 28.38
N LYS A 135 0.03 8.58 27.08
CA LYS A 135 0.46 9.89 26.60
C LYS A 135 -0.71 10.84 26.39
N TYR A 136 -1.85 10.33 25.95
CA TYR A 136 -3.03 11.11 25.61
C TYR A 136 -4.25 10.61 26.38
N SER A 137 -5.18 11.53 26.68
CA SER A 137 -6.49 11.14 27.21
C SER A 137 -7.16 10.14 26.26
N GLN A 138 -7.60 9.01 26.82
CA GLN A 138 -8.34 7.99 26.06
C GLN A 138 -9.55 8.61 25.34
N TYR A 139 -10.23 9.56 25.98
CA TYR A 139 -11.39 10.23 25.40
C TYR A 139 -11.05 10.98 24.11
N ASP A 140 -9.93 11.72 24.11
CA ASP A 140 -9.50 12.49 22.94
C ASP A 140 -9.06 11.58 21.80
N LEU A 141 -8.35 10.48 22.11
CA LEU A 141 -7.97 9.46 21.12
C LEU A 141 -9.20 8.81 20.48
N GLU A 142 -10.19 8.47 21.30
CA GLU A 142 -11.46 7.91 20.85
C GLU A 142 -12.23 8.88 19.96
N LEU A 143 -12.37 10.14 20.40
CA LEU A 143 -13.01 11.17 19.60
C LEU A 143 -12.28 11.39 18.27
N LEU A 144 -10.95 11.45 18.28
CA LEU A 144 -10.12 11.59 17.08
C LEU A 144 -10.36 10.44 16.10
N ARG A 145 -10.39 9.21 16.60
CA ARG A 145 -10.70 8.01 15.82
C ARG A 145 -12.08 8.12 15.19
N CYS A 146 -13.08 8.55 15.96
CA CYS A 146 -14.44 8.78 15.46
C CYS A 146 -14.47 9.82 14.34
N GLN A 147 -13.79 10.96 14.49
CA GLN A 147 -13.76 12.02 13.46
C GLN A 147 -13.20 11.51 12.12
N ILE A 148 -12.12 10.71 12.15
CA ILE A 148 -11.56 10.12 10.92
C ILE A 148 -12.48 9.06 10.35
N PHE A 149 -13.07 8.19 11.18
CA PHE A 149 -13.93 7.12 10.70
C PHE A 149 -15.18 7.67 9.99
N ILE A 150 -15.75 8.78 10.47
CA ILE A 150 -16.82 9.52 9.78
C ILE A 150 -16.38 9.93 8.36
N VAL A 151 -15.17 10.49 8.23
CA VAL A 151 -14.59 10.87 6.93
C VAL A 151 -14.44 9.65 6.02
N LEU A 152 -13.86 8.56 6.53
CA LEU A 152 -13.66 7.33 5.76
C LEU A 152 -15.00 6.76 5.27
N ASP A 153 -15.99 6.64 6.14
CA ASP A 153 -17.28 6.05 5.77
C ASP A 153 -18.06 6.89 4.75
N ALA A 154 -17.78 8.19 4.64
CA ALA A 154 -18.29 9.07 3.60
C ALA A 154 -17.57 8.92 2.25
N ILE A 155 -16.25 8.69 2.23
CA ILE A 155 -15.49 8.51 0.99
C ILE A 155 -15.51 7.07 0.45
N LEU A 156 -15.83 6.08 1.30
CA LEU A 156 -15.86 4.67 0.91
C LEU A 156 -17.18 4.28 0.22
N PRO A 157 -17.14 3.54 -0.91
CA PRO A 157 -18.32 2.99 -1.56
C PRO A 157 -19.26 2.24 -0.61
N ARG A 158 -20.57 2.46 -0.74
CA ARG A 158 -21.62 1.69 -0.06
C ARG A 158 -22.16 0.59 -0.98
N THR A 159 -22.87 -0.36 -0.39
CA THR A 159 -23.51 -1.46 -1.11
C THR A 159 -24.82 -0.92 -1.61
N ASP A 160 -24.90 -0.64 -2.90
CA ASP A 160 -26.20 -0.58 -3.53
C ASP A 160 -26.80 -1.97 -3.41
N GLY A 161 -27.91 -2.12 -2.69
CA GLY A 161 -28.68 -3.36 -2.59
C GLY A 161 -29.24 -3.87 -3.93
N ARG A 162 -28.71 -3.41 -5.07
CA ARG A 162 -29.03 -3.84 -6.42
C ARG A 162 -27.89 -4.70 -6.96
N THR A 163 -28.03 -5.98 -6.67
CA THR A 163 -27.37 -7.09 -7.38
C THR A 163 -27.40 -6.88 -8.88
N VAL A 164 -26.20 -6.89 -9.48
CA VAL A 164 -25.84 -7.32 -10.84
C VAL A 164 -27.04 -7.53 -11.78
N GLY A 165 -27.38 -6.52 -12.57
CA GLY A 165 -28.19 -6.71 -13.77
C GLY A 165 -27.35 -7.43 -14.83
N SER A 166 -27.61 -8.72 -15.03
CA SER A 166 -27.05 -9.46 -16.16
C SER A 166 -27.69 -8.95 -17.46
N SER A 167 -27.04 -8.02 -18.16
CA SER A 167 -27.41 -7.73 -19.55
C SER A 167 -26.37 -8.35 -20.49
N MET A 168 -26.78 -9.43 -21.16
CA MET A 168 -26.12 -9.89 -22.39
C MET A 168 -26.21 -8.79 -23.43
N SER A 169 -25.17 -7.98 -23.59
CA SER A 169 -25.00 -7.17 -24.80
C SER A 169 -23.55 -7.23 -25.25
N ARG A 170 -23.34 -7.74 -26.47
CA ARG A 170 -22.04 -8.02 -27.12
C ARG A 170 -21.34 -6.75 -27.64
N THR A 171 -21.40 -5.65 -26.90
CA THR A 171 -20.64 -4.45 -27.18
C THR A 171 -19.89 -4.03 -25.91
N LEU A 172 -18.56 -4.22 -25.93
CA LEU A 172 -17.57 -3.95 -24.89
C LEU A 172 -17.45 -2.45 -24.54
N ARG A 173 -18.55 -1.84 -24.10
CA ARG A 173 -18.51 -0.66 -23.22
C ARG A 173 -19.26 -1.06 -21.98
N VAL A 174 -18.53 -1.71 -21.06
CA VAL A 174 -19.04 -2.01 -19.72
C VAL A 174 -19.55 -0.70 -19.15
N LYS A 175 -20.89 -0.56 -19.01
CA LYS A 175 -21.45 0.50 -18.16
C LYS A 175 -21.00 0.14 -16.74
N ILE A 176 -19.90 0.74 -16.33
CA ILE A 176 -19.37 0.67 -14.97
C ILE A 176 -20.51 1.22 -14.09
N HIS A 177 -21.16 0.34 -13.34
CA HIS A 177 -22.11 0.79 -12.34
C HIS A 177 -21.29 1.56 -11.31
N SER A 178 -21.57 2.85 -11.15
CA SER A 178 -20.87 3.63 -10.14
C SER A 178 -21.41 3.21 -8.78
N PRO A 179 -20.55 2.85 -7.82
CA PRO A 179 -21.05 2.57 -6.49
C PRO A 179 -21.71 3.82 -5.92
N ALA A 180 -22.82 3.67 -5.20
CA ALA A 180 -23.27 4.74 -4.32
C ALA A 180 -22.24 4.99 -3.22
N TYR A 181 -22.15 6.24 -2.80
CA TYR A 181 -21.31 6.66 -1.68
C TYR A 181 -22.20 7.09 -0.51
N GLY A 182 -21.62 7.09 0.69
CA GLY A 182 -22.30 7.71 1.83
C GLY A 182 -22.39 9.22 1.65
N GLU A 183 -23.48 9.81 2.11
CA GLU A 183 -23.50 11.25 2.37
C GLU A 183 -22.66 11.53 3.62
N LEU A 184 -21.91 12.62 3.60
CA LEU A 184 -21.23 13.11 4.79
C LEU A 184 -22.30 13.67 5.72
N GLN A 185 -22.60 12.93 6.79
CA GLN A 185 -23.60 13.31 7.79
C GLN A 185 -22.88 13.75 9.06
N ASN A 186 -23.29 14.90 9.60
CA ASN A 186 -22.82 15.37 10.89
C ASN A 186 -23.58 14.63 12.00
N PRO A 187 -22.92 13.76 12.80
CA PRO A 187 -23.60 13.04 13.87
C PRO A 187 -23.79 13.88 15.14
N TYR A 188 -23.29 15.13 15.16
CA TYR A 188 -23.33 16.01 16.32
C TYR A 188 -24.31 17.16 16.09
N SER A 189 -25.49 17.08 16.70
CA SER A 189 -26.51 18.14 16.60
C SER A 189 -26.07 19.48 17.21
N SER A 190 -25.13 19.44 18.18
CA SER A 190 -24.54 20.62 18.82
C SER A 190 -23.47 21.29 17.96
N TYR A 191 -22.98 20.64 16.90
CA TYR A 191 -21.96 21.17 16.00
C TYR A 191 -22.57 21.54 14.66
N LYS A 192 -22.10 22.63 14.04
CA LYS A 192 -22.48 23.01 12.67
C LYS A 192 -21.26 22.87 11.78
N ASP A 193 -21.30 22.00 10.77
CA ASP A 193 -20.14 21.79 9.90
C ASP A 193 -19.90 22.97 8.93
N CYS A 194 -18.63 23.26 8.61
CA CYS A 194 -18.30 24.33 7.64
C CYS A 194 -18.53 23.92 6.18
N LEU A 195 -18.50 22.63 5.87
CA LEU A 195 -18.47 22.16 4.48
C LEU A 195 -19.76 22.48 3.71
N GLN A 196 -20.88 22.66 4.40
CA GLN A 196 -22.12 23.15 3.81
C GLN A 196 -22.01 24.57 3.21
N GLN A 197 -21.10 25.39 3.72
CA GLN A 197 -20.92 26.78 3.31
C GLN A 197 -19.77 26.96 2.30
N LEU A 198 -19.04 25.88 1.98
CA LEU A 198 -17.88 25.91 1.11
C LEU A 198 -18.11 25.12 -0.18
N ASP A 199 -17.80 25.75 -1.30
CA ASP A 199 -17.84 25.12 -2.62
C ASP A 199 -16.47 24.58 -3.04
N SER A 200 -15.40 25.27 -2.66
CA SER A 200 -14.02 24.93 -2.99
C SER A 200 -13.06 25.38 -1.90
N ILE A 201 -11.87 24.79 -1.85
CA ILE A 201 -10.79 25.16 -0.93
C ILE A 201 -9.55 25.43 -1.78
N LEU A 202 -9.01 26.65 -1.73
CA LEU A 202 -7.89 27.09 -2.57
C LEU A 202 -8.16 26.86 -4.09
N GLY A 203 -9.42 26.99 -4.50
CA GLY A 203 -9.88 26.72 -5.87
C GLY A 203 -9.84 25.24 -6.27
N ASN A 204 -9.68 24.31 -5.33
CA ASN A 204 -9.87 22.88 -5.53
C ASN A 204 -11.26 22.46 -5.09
N LYS A 205 -11.89 21.58 -5.88
CA LYS A 205 -13.13 20.92 -5.44
C LYS A 205 -12.85 20.12 -4.17
N ILE A 206 -13.73 20.25 -3.18
CA ILE A 206 -13.61 19.55 -1.89
C ILE A 206 -13.44 18.05 -2.12
N ILE A 207 -12.46 17.45 -1.44
CA ILE A 207 -11.99 16.09 -1.74
C ILE A 207 -13.11 15.05 -1.66
N HIS A 208 -14.00 15.10 -0.66
CA HIS A 208 -15.12 14.16 -0.57
C HIS A 208 -16.03 14.28 -1.80
N LYS A 209 -16.41 15.51 -2.21
CA LYS A 209 -17.25 15.76 -3.40
C LYS A 209 -16.59 15.29 -4.69
N ARG A 210 -15.25 15.16 -4.72
CA ARG A 210 -14.48 14.66 -5.87
C ARG A 210 -14.41 13.14 -5.86
N LEU A 211 -13.98 12.54 -4.75
CA LEU A 211 -13.77 11.09 -4.64
C LEU A 211 -15.07 10.29 -4.74
N THR A 212 -16.20 10.86 -4.32
CA THR A 212 -17.52 10.22 -4.43
C THR A 212 -18.15 10.32 -5.82
N GLN A 213 -17.51 10.99 -6.77
CA GLN A 213 -17.99 10.96 -8.14
C GLN A 213 -17.73 9.58 -8.77
N PRO A 214 -18.67 9.11 -9.61
CA PRO A 214 -18.50 7.96 -10.49
C PRO A 214 -17.08 7.77 -11.05
N GLY A 215 -16.36 6.74 -10.56
CA GLY A 215 -15.05 6.35 -11.08
C GLY A 215 -13.86 7.25 -10.72
N GLU A 216 -14.07 8.42 -10.09
CA GLU A 216 -13.00 9.38 -9.81
C GLU A 216 -11.96 8.83 -8.83
N MET A 217 -12.34 8.10 -7.78
CA MET A 217 -11.40 7.47 -6.85
C MET A 217 -10.46 6.49 -7.58
N ALA A 218 -11.00 5.61 -8.43
CA ALA A 218 -10.21 4.67 -9.22
C ALA A 218 -9.33 5.40 -10.25
N ASN A 219 -9.88 6.41 -10.91
CA ASN A 219 -9.13 7.23 -11.87
C ASN A 219 -7.96 7.96 -11.22
N LEU A 220 -8.15 8.54 -10.02
CA LEU A 220 -7.08 9.24 -9.29
C LEU A 220 -5.99 8.28 -8.81
N LEU A 221 -6.36 7.08 -8.40
CA LEU A 221 -5.39 6.04 -8.06
C LEU A 221 -4.55 5.64 -9.27
N LEU A 222 -5.21 5.34 -10.40
CA LEU A 222 -4.54 4.99 -11.66
C LEU A 222 -3.66 6.13 -12.17
N PHE A 223 -4.18 7.36 -12.16
CA PHE A 223 -3.45 8.56 -12.51
C PHE A 223 -2.19 8.72 -11.63
N THR A 224 -2.31 8.44 -10.34
CA THR A 224 -1.19 8.50 -9.40
C THR A 224 -0.14 7.44 -9.73
N PHE A 225 -0.55 6.20 -9.94
CA PHE A 225 0.35 5.12 -10.32
C PHE A 225 1.07 5.40 -11.64
N SER A 226 0.33 5.79 -12.68
CA SER A 226 0.84 6.15 -14.01
C SER A 226 1.91 7.24 -13.95
N ASN A 227 1.57 8.39 -13.34
CA ASN A 227 2.46 9.55 -13.34
C ASN A 227 3.61 9.44 -12.33
N SER A 228 3.53 8.52 -11.37
CA SER A 228 4.62 8.26 -10.41
C SER A 228 5.81 7.51 -11.02
N LEU A 229 5.64 6.83 -12.17
CA LEU A 229 6.70 6.12 -12.90
C LEU A 229 7.26 6.89 -14.09
N SER A 230 6.87 8.16 -14.30
CA SER A 230 7.21 8.88 -15.54
C SER A 230 8.73 9.06 -15.70
N LYS A 231 9.35 8.18 -16.50
CA LYS A 231 10.81 8.10 -16.73
C LYS A 231 11.36 9.21 -17.64
N GLN A 232 10.50 10.02 -18.26
CA GLN A 232 10.90 11.02 -19.26
C GLN A 232 11.29 12.34 -18.58
N GLN A 233 12.43 12.93 -18.99
CA GLN A 233 12.92 14.22 -18.49
C GLN A 233 11.90 15.36 -18.67
N ASP A 234 11.03 15.27 -19.69
CA ASP A 234 9.97 16.26 -19.96
C ASP A 234 8.76 16.13 -18.99
N ASN A 235 8.60 15.00 -18.31
CA ASN A 235 7.47 14.73 -17.42
C ASN A 235 7.80 14.90 -15.92
N LYS A 236 8.95 15.51 -15.59
CA LYS A 236 9.35 15.77 -14.20
C LYS A 236 8.30 16.54 -13.41
N VAL A 237 7.59 17.45 -14.08
CA VAL A 237 6.52 18.26 -13.47
C VAL A 237 5.31 17.41 -13.09
N GLN A 238 4.99 16.38 -13.86
CA GLN A 238 3.91 15.43 -13.54
C GLN A 238 4.23 14.62 -12.31
N PHE A 239 5.44 14.04 -12.25
CA PHE A 239 5.91 13.33 -11.05
C PHE A 239 5.82 14.24 -9.81
N LEU A 240 6.37 15.45 -9.87
CA LEU A 240 6.38 16.39 -8.74
C LEU A 240 4.98 16.71 -8.22
N SER A 241 4.04 16.96 -9.14
CA SER A 241 2.67 17.29 -8.74
C SER A 241 1.96 16.10 -8.09
N VAL A 242 2.13 14.88 -8.61
CA VAL A 242 1.53 13.69 -7.98
C VAL A 242 2.25 13.33 -6.67
N TYR A 243 3.57 13.49 -6.62
CA TYR A 243 4.40 13.25 -5.44
C TYR A 243 4.03 14.18 -4.27
N GLU A 244 3.90 15.49 -4.52
CA GLU A 244 3.53 16.49 -3.52
C GLU A 244 2.04 16.47 -3.12
N SER A 245 1.21 15.67 -3.80
CA SER A 245 -0.22 15.53 -3.50
C SER A 245 -0.61 14.07 -3.20
N TRP A 246 -1.02 13.33 -4.23
CA TRP A 246 -1.67 12.03 -4.10
C TRP A 246 -0.76 10.93 -3.57
N MET A 247 0.55 10.94 -3.88
CA MET A 247 1.48 9.99 -3.26
C MET A 247 1.69 10.22 -1.76
N SER A 248 1.30 11.40 -1.25
CA SER A 248 1.28 11.68 0.19
C SER A 248 -0.09 11.37 0.82
N ILE A 249 -1.18 11.58 0.07
CA ILE A 249 -2.55 11.36 0.56
C ILE A 249 -2.94 9.88 0.57
N PHE A 250 -2.60 9.10 -0.47
CA PHE A 250 -2.98 7.70 -0.53
C PHE A 250 -2.37 6.84 0.59
N PRO A 251 -1.09 6.97 0.97
CA PRO A 251 -0.56 6.25 2.14
C PRO A 251 -1.36 6.53 3.40
N PHE A 252 -1.67 7.81 3.67
CA PHE A 252 -2.53 8.20 4.80
C PHE A 252 -3.91 7.52 4.71
N LEU A 253 -4.56 7.56 3.54
CA LEU A 253 -5.86 6.91 3.37
C LEU A 253 -5.78 5.39 3.58
N PHE A 254 -4.74 4.73 3.09
CA PHE A 254 -4.54 3.28 3.27
C PHE A 254 -4.33 2.91 4.74
N GLU A 255 -3.54 3.68 5.47
CA GLU A 255 -3.35 3.51 6.92
C GLU A 255 -4.66 3.69 7.68
N MET A 256 -5.42 4.74 7.38
CA MET A 256 -6.70 4.99 8.05
C MET A 256 -7.77 3.95 7.70
N ILE A 257 -7.81 3.47 6.45
CA ILE A 257 -8.67 2.35 6.03
C ILE A 257 -8.30 1.06 6.77
N LEU A 258 -7.00 0.77 6.92
CA LEU A 258 -6.52 -0.37 7.68
C LEU A 258 -6.91 -0.27 9.16
N LEU A 259 -6.74 0.90 9.78
CA LEU A 259 -7.15 1.15 11.16
C LEU A 259 -8.66 0.91 11.35
N ARG A 260 -9.48 1.43 10.42
CA ARG A 260 -10.93 1.21 10.41
C ARG A 260 -11.28 -0.26 10.19
N GLN A 261 -10.53 -0.98 9.35
CA GLN A 261 -10.69 -2.41 9.12
C GLN A 261 -10.45 -3.23 10.39
N ASN A 262 -9.35 -2.95 11.09
CA ASN A 262 -9.01 -3.65 12.33
C ASN A 262 -10.10 -3.40 13.37
N TYR A 263 -10.53 -2.14 13.51
CA TYR A 263 -11.65 -1.80 14.38
C TYR A 263 -12.94 -2.54 14.02
N TYR A 264 -13.28 -2.62 12.72
CA TYR A 264 -14.46 -3.35 12.24
C TYR A 264 -14.39 -4.84 12.60
N ILE A 265 -13.23 -5.47 12.37
CA ILE A 265 -13.03 -6.89 12.68
C ILE A 265 -13.21 -7.12 14.18
N GLU A 266 -12.54 -6.31 15.00
CA GLU A 266 -12.49 -6.47 16.45
C GLU A 266 -13.82 -6.17 17.16
N ASN A 267 -14.58 -5.18 16.68
CA ASN A 267 -15.70 -4.58 17.42
C ASN A 267 -17.07 -4.71 16.72
N GLU A 268 -17.13 -4.80 15.39
CA GLU A 268 -18.41 -4.77 14.63
C GLU A 268 -18.78 -6.13 14.06
N SER A 269 -17.82 -6.81 13.45
CA SER A 269 -18.06 -8.08 12.75
C SER A 269 -18.34 -9.25 13.71
N CYS A 270 -17.68 -9.25 14.87
CA CYS A 270 -17.63 -10.35 15.84
C CYS A 270 -17.94 -9.89 17.26
N ARG A 271 -19.17 -9.42 17.51
CA ARG A 271 -19.62 -9.01 18.86
C ARG A 271 -19.54 -10.13 19.90
N ASP A 272 -19.78 -11.37 19.49
CA ASP A 272 -19.51 -12.58 20.28
C ASP A 272 -18.47 -13.44 19.54
N ARG A 273 -17.20 -13.32 19.93
CA ARG A 273 -16.03 -13.96 19.28
C ARG A 273 -16.09 -15.50 19.21
N SER A 274 -17.08 -16.14 19.85
CA SER A 274 -17.13 -17.58 20.06
C SER A 274 -18.16 -18.36 19.24
N GLN A 275 -19.05 -17.73 18.44
CA GLN A 275 -20.18 -18.47 17.83
C GLN A 275 -20.60 -18.07 16.40
N ILE A 276 -19.82 -17.30 15.65
CA ILE A 276 -20.20 -16.98 14.26
C ILE A 276 -19.69 -18.08 13.31
N ALA A 277 -20.61 -18.69 12.56
CA ALA A 277 -20.24 -19.65 11.51
C ALA A 277 -19.33 -18.98 10.46
N PRO A 278 -18.27 -19.64 9.96
CA PRO A 278 -17.31 -19.07 9.02
C PRO A 278 -17.96 -18.40 7.79
N ALA A 279 -19.00 -19.02 7.23
CA ALA A 279 -19.73 -18.48 6.09
C ALA A 279 -20.42 -17.14 6.39
N LEU A 280 -21.00 -16.98 7.59
CA LEU A 280 -21.67 -15.75 8.01
C LEU A 280 -20.66 -14.65 8.31
N PHE A 281 -19.49 -15.01 8.83
CA PHE A 281 -18.38 -14.06 9.00
C PHE A 281 -17.91 -13.51 7.64
N VAL A 282 -17.71 -14.38 6.64
CA VAL A 282 -17.35 -13.96 5.28
C VAL A 282 -18.42 -13.07 4.64
N GLN A 283 -19.71 -13.33 4.88
CA GLN A 283 -20.78 -12.44 4.44
C GLN A 283 -20.67 -11.05 5.08
N LYS A 284 -20.35 -10.96 6.38
CA LYS A 284 -20.11 -9.67 7.05
C LYS A 284 -18.85 -8.97 6.55
N LEU A 285 -17.81 -9.71 6.15
CA LEU A 285 -16.59 -9.11 5.60
C LEU A 285 -16.82 -8.33 4.31
N ILE A 286 -17.91 -8.60 3.58
CA ILE A 286 -18.28 -7.83 2.38
C ILE A 286 -18.44 -6.34 2.72
N GLU A 287 -18.93 -6.02 3.92
CA GLU A 287 -19.13 -4.64 4.40
C GLU A 287 -17.93 -4.06 5.14
N SER A 288 -16.84 -4.83 5.25
CA SER A 288 -15.63 -4.35 5.89
C SER A 288 -15.01 -3.19 5.09
N PRO A 289 -14.33 -2.23 5.74
CA PRO A 289 -13.74 -1.05 5.12
C PRO A 289 -12.87 -1.33 3.89
N ILE A 290 -11.98 -2.33 3.96
CA ILE A 290 -11.13 -2.70 2.81
C ILE A 290 -11.97 -3.30 1.68
N ALA A 291 -12.94 -4.18 2.00
CA ALA A 291 -13.82 -4.76 1.00
C ALA A 291 -14.66 -3.68 0.29
N ARG A 292 -15.18 -2.70 1.05
CA ARG A 292 -15.86 -1.51 0.53
C ARG A 292 -14.94 -0.67 -0.35
N TYR A 293 -13.71 -0.42 0.07
CA TYR A 293 -12.73 0.30 -0.72
C TYR A 293 -12.46 -0.38 -2.07
N PHE A 294 -12.31 -1.71 -2.10
CA PHE A 294 -12.09 -2.43 -3.35
C PHE A 294 -13.27 -2.47 -4.32
N ARG A 295 -14.47 -2.04 -3.90
CA ARG A 295 -15.60 -1.85 -4.82
C ARG A 295 -15.33 -0.77 -5.87
N VAL A 296 -14.34 0.11 -5.67
CA VAL A 296 -13.92 1.09 -6.70
C VAL A 296 -13.43 0.42 -7.99
N ILE A 297 -12.92 -0.81 -7.92
CA ILE A 297 -12.44 -1.59 -9.08
C ILE A 297 -13.61 -2.25 -9.83
N ASN A 298 -14.81 -2.30 -9.24
CA ASN A 298 -16.09 -2.83 -9.74
C ASN A 298 -15.98 -3.77 -10.96
N SER A 299 -15.42 -4.96 -10.76
CA SER A 299 -15.22 -5.95 -11.81
C SER A 299 -15.53 -7.36 -11.33
N THR A 300 -16.14 -8.16 -12.20
CA THR A 300 -16.33 -9.61 -12.00
C THR A 300 -15.01 -10.38 -12.09
N GLN A 301 -14.02 -9.81 -12.79
CA GLN A 301 -12.63 -10.26 -12.89
C GLN A 301 -11.76 -9.38 -11.99
N PHE A 302 -12.05 -9.38 -10.69
CA PHE A 302 -11.39 -8.49 -9.74
C PHE A 302 -9.88 -8.68 -9.73
N VAL A 303 -9.40 -9.92 -9.62
CA VAL A 303 -7.96 -10.24 -9.52
C VAL A 303 -7.19 -9.69 -10.71
N GLN A 304 -7.65 -9.95 -11.94
CA GLN A 304 -6.98 -9.46 -13.16
C GLN A 304 -6.92 -7.93 -13.18
N ARG A 305 -8.07 -7.27 -12.93
CA ARG A 305 -8.15 -5.80 -12.97
C ARG A 305 -7.35 -5.14 -11.86
N PHE A 306 -7.28 -5.77 -10.69
CA PHE A 306 -6.47 -5.31 -9.57
C PHE A 306 -4.97 -5.34 -9.90
N ILE A 307 -4.51 -6.44 -10.52
CA ILE A 307 -3.12 -6.59 -10.98
C ILE A 307 -2.79 -5.55 -12.06
N GLU A 308 -3.69 -5.37 -13.04
CA GLU A 308 -3.54 -4.33 -14.06
C GLU A 308 -3.41 -2.92 -13.46
N TYR A 309 -4.18 -2.63 -12.40
CA TYR A 309 -4.11 -1.34 -11.73
C TYR A 309 -2.77 -1.17 -10.99
N ILE A 310 -2.30 -2.22 -10.32
CA ILE A 310 -1.02 -2.21 -9.59
C ILE A 310 0.16 -2.05 -10.51
N PHE A 311 0.14 -2.58 -11.73
CA PHE A 311 1.28 -2.56 -12.66
C PHE A 311 1.04 -1.67 -13.89
N VAL A 312 0.06 -0.77 -13.82
CA VAL A 312 -0.18 0.24 -14.87
C VAL A 312 1.09 1.03 -15.17
N ASP A 313 1.38 1.19 -16.46
CA ASP A 313 2.58 1.84 -17.03
C ASP A 313 3.95 1.29 -16.58
N CYS A 314 3.98 0.10 -15.98
CA CYS A 314 5.21 -0.68 -15.95
C CYS A 314 5.54 -1.15 -17.37
N PRO A 315 6.78 -0.93 -17.87
CA PRO A 315 7.20 -1.43 -19.17
C PRO A 315 7.02 -2.95 -19.18
N ASP A 316 6.28 -3.42 -20.19
CA ASP A 316 6.05 -4.84 -20.55
C ASP A 316 4.88 -5.58 -19.92
N HIS A 317 3.82 -4.85 -19.55
CA HIS A 317 2.50 -5.44 -19.38
C HIS A 317 1.98 -5.95 -20.76
N LYS A 318 2.38 -7.15 -21.17
CA LYS A 318 1.88 -7.84 -22.39
C LYS A 318 0.36 -8.09 -22.36
N SER A 319 -0.25 -7.88 -21.19
CA SER A 319 -1.64 -8.13 -20.82
C SER A 319 -2.34 -6.86 -20.34
N GLN A 320 -2.14 -5.70 -20.98
CA GLN A 320 -3.24 -4.73 -20.98
C GLN A 320 -4.39 -5.37 -21.76
N THR A 321 -5.20 -6.15 -21.05
CA THR A 321 -6.50 -6.51 -21.58
C THR A 321 -7.28 -5.22 -21.84
N HIS A 322 -8.31 -5.27 -22.68
CA HIS A 322 -9.16 -4.13 -23.03
C HIS A 322 -9.95 -3.52 -21.83
N PHE A 323 -9.56 -3.80 -20.58
CA PHE A 323 -10.26 -3.41 -19.35
C PHE A 323 -9.70 -2.16 -18.66
N VAL A 324 -8.51 -1.66 -19.02
CA VAL A 324 -7.96 -0.44 -18.44
C VAL A 324 -8.87 0.73 -18.78
N ASN A 325 -9.46 1.36 -17.76
CA ASN A 325 -10.20 2.60 -17.94
C ASN A 325 -9.20 3.64 -18.48
N GLU A 326 -9.59 4.38 -19.52
CA GLU A 326 -8.81 5.54 -19.95
C GLU A 326 -8.52 6.41 -18.73
N ILE A 327 -7.23 6.65 -18.45
CA ILE A 327 -6.81 7.55 -17.38
C ILE A 327 -7.21 8.94 -17.85
N ASN A 328 -8.29 9.45 -17.29
CA ASN A 328 -8.68 10.82 -17.55
C ASN A 328 -7.69 11.69 -16.79
N ASP A 329 -6.81 12.39 -17.52
CA ASP A 329 -5.99 13.45 -16.95
C ASP A 329 -6.95 14.40 -16.24
N PRO A 330 -6.85 14.53 -14.89
CA PRO A 330 -7.70 15.46 -14.20
C PRO A 330 -7.44 16.84 -14.81
N LYS A 331 -8.49 17.44 -15.40
CA LYS A 331 -8.51 18.77 -16.06
C LYS A 331 -7.83 19.90 -15.25
N SER A 332 -7.42 19.62 -14.01
CA SER A 332 -6.64 20.43 -13.08
C SER A 332 -5.12 20.43 -13.31
N PHE A 333 -4.55 19.67 -14.25
CA PHE A 333 -3.09 19.66 -14.48
C PHE A 333 -2.60 20.85 -15.32
N ASN A 334 -3.05 22.05 -14.97
CA ASN A 334 -2.46 23.27 -15.49
C ASN A 334 -1.27 23.63 -14.60
N ILE A 335 -0.07 23.63 -15.19
CA ILE A 335 1.12 24.13 -14.51
C ILE A 335 0.93 25.62 -14.28
N SER A 336 1.11 26.06 -13.04
CA SER A 336 1.04 27.49 -12.70
C SER A 336 2.10 28.26 -13.48
N SER A 337 1.72 29.40 -14.07
CA SER A 337 2.64 30.26 -14.83
C SER A 337 3.81 30.78 -13.99
N THR A 338 3.66 30.79 -12.66
CA THR A 338 4.65 31.25 -11.70
C THR A 338 5.51 30.12 -11.11
N TYR A 339 5.22 28.86 -11.46
CA TYR A 339 5.94 27.71 -10.93
C TYR A 339 7.34 27.65 -11.53
N MET A 340 8.33 27.45 -10.67
CA MET A 340 9.70 27.14 -11.07
C MET A 340 10.14 25.85 -10.39
N ASP A 341 10.62 24.91 -11.18
CA ASP A 341 11.17 23.67 -10.67
C ASP A 341 12.51 23.92 -9.97
N ARG A 342 12.58 23.55 -8.70
CA ARG A 342 13.75 23.76 -7.83
C ARG A 342 14.34 22.46 -7.29
N ILE A 343 13.65 21.33 -7.45
CA ILE A 343 14.01 20.08 -6.79
C ILE A 343 14.19 18.99 -7.84
N PHE A 344 15.36 18.36 -7.86
CA PHE A 344 15.62 17.20 -8.70
C PHE A 344 15.48 15.92 -7.87
N TYR A 345 14.60 15.02 -8.32
CA TYR A 345 14.49 13.67 -7.77
C TYR A 345 15.13 12.69 -8.76
N PRO A 346 16.08 11.83 -8.31
CA PRO A 346 16.62 10.78 -9.13
C PRO A 346 15.53 9.78 -9.59
N PRO A 347 15.66 9.16 -10.78
CA PRO A 347 14.69 8.17 -11.26
C PRO A 347 14.48 7.00 -10.29
N ASP A 348 15.55 6.49 -9.68
CA ASP A 348 15.47 5.38 -8.73
C ASP A 348 14.63 5.75 -7.49
N TYR A 349 14.73 7.00 -7.03
CA TYR A 349 13.91 7.50 -5.93
C TYR A 349 12.41 7.53 -6.30
N ALA A 350 12.10 7.99 -7.51
CA ALA A 350 10.71 8.01 -8.01
C ALA A 350 10.13 6.59 -8.12
N ILE A 351 10.91 5.65 -8.65
CA ILE A 351 10.53 4.24 -8.75
C ILE A 351 10.27 3.66 -7.37
N ASN A 352 11.19 3.87 -6.40
CA ASN A 352 11.03 3.39 -5.03
C ASN A 352 9.74 3.93 -4.39
N CYS A 353 9.48 5.24 -4.53
CA CYS A 353 8.26 5.84 -3.98
C CYS A 353 6.99 5.28 -4.64
N SER A 354 7.00 5.08 -5.96
CA SER A 354 5.85 4.51 -6.69
C SER A 354 5.58 3.06 -6.27
N MET A 355 6.63 2.23 -6.26
CA MET A 355 6.52 0.81 -5.93
C MET A 355 6.14 0.60 -4.47
N ARG A 356 6.59 1.46 -3.56
CA ARG A 356 6.12 1.48 -2.17
C ARG A 356 4.61 1.70 -2.08
N LEU A 357 4.06 2.67 -2.81
CA LEU A 357 2.62 2.94 -2.80
C LEU A 357 1.82 1.76 -3.38
N ARG A 358 2.30 1.18 -4.49
CA ARG A 358 1.73 -0.02 -5.12
C ARG A 358 1.75 -1.21 -4.15
N ARG A 359 2.85 -1.40 -3.41
CA ARG A 359 2.98 -2.42 -2.35
C ARG A 359 2.01 -2.19 -1.20
N GLN A 360 1.85 -0.95 -0.72
CA GLN A 360 0.87 -0.61 0.34
C GLN A 360 -0.58 -0.91 -0.10
N PHE A 361 -0.93 -0.60 -1.35
CA PHE A 361 -2.24 -0.95 -1.91
C PHE A 361 -2.44 -2.47 -2.01
N THR A 362 -1.38 -3.20 -2.42
CA THR A 362 -1.35 -4.67 -2.45
C THR A 362 -1.53 -5.28 -1.07
N PHE A 363 -0.88 -4.70 -0.06
CA PHE A 363 -0.99 -5.13 1.34
C PHE A 363 -2.44 -5.13 1.83
N LEU A 364 -3.26 -4.14 1.45
CA LEU A 364 -4.68 -4.12 1.83
C LEU A 364 -5.44 -5.37 1.35
N ALA A 365 -5.14 -5.86 0.13
CA ALA A 365 -5.76 -7.07 -0.41
C ALA A 365 -5.33 -8.32 0.36
N PHE A 366 -4.04 -8.44 0.66
CA PHE A 366 -3.53 -9.54 1.47
C PHE A 366 -4.04 -9.51 2.91
N HIS A 367 -4.14 -8.33 3.51
CA HIS A 367 -4.69 -8.15 4.85
C HIS A 367 -6.18 -8.54 4.90
N LEU A 368 -6.96 -8.21 3.87
CA LEU A 368 -8.35 -8.68 3.79
C LEU A 368 -8.42 -10.20 3.66
N LEU A 369 -7.55 -10.80 2.85
CA LEU A 369 -7.49 -12.25 2.63
C LEU A 369 -7.00 -13.03 3.85
N SER A 370 -6.07 -12.48 4.63
CA SER A 370 -5.55 -13.14 5.85
C SER A 370 -6.60 -13.27 6.95
N VAL A 371 -7.65 -12.44 6.92
CA VAL A 371 -8.77 -12.47 7.85
C VAL A 371 -9.83 -13.50 7.41
N VAL A 372 -9.82 -13.95 6.15
CA VAL A 372 -10.80 -14.93 5.65
C VAL A 372 -10.54 -16.31 6.28
N PRO A 373 -11.55 -16.96 6.89
CA PRO A 373 -11.38 -18.29 7.46
C PRO A 373 -10.94 -19.34 6.42
N ASN A 374 -10.09 -20.27 6.84
CA ASN A 374 -9.60 -21.36 5.99
C ASN A 374 -10.74 -22.12 5.30
N GLY A 375 -10.58 -22.40 4.01
CA GLY A 375 -11.56 -23.11 3.19
C GLY A 375 -12.76 -22.27 2.74
N CYS A 376 -12.85 -20.99 3.13
CA CYS A 376 -13.84 -20.05 2.63
C CYS A 376 -13.24 -19.11 1.57
N ASN A 377 -14.08 -18.61 0.67
CA ASN A 377 -13.70 -17.62 -0.34
C ASN A 377 -14.47 -16.32 -0.15
N LEU A 378 -13.82 -15.19 -0.39
CA LEU A 378 -14.47 -13.89 -0.32
C LEU A 378 -15.43 -13.72 -1.50
N ILE A 379 -16.67 -13.32 -1.20
CA ILE A 379 -17.72 -13.15 -2.22
C ILE A 379 -17.53 -11.83 -2.97
N SER A 380 -17.19 -10.76 -2.26
CA SER A 380 -17.01 -9.41 -2.82
C SER A 380 -15.99 -8.62 -1.99
N PRO A 381 -14.90 -8.12 -2.59
CA PRO A 381 -14.42 -8.45 -3.94
C PRO A 381 -14.18 -9.96 -4.11
N ARG A 382 -14.45 -10.50 -5.29
CA ARG A 382 -14.29 -11.95 -5.53
C ARG A 382 -12.81 -12.29 -5.64
N MET A 383 -12.25 -12.84 -4.56
CA MET A 383 -10.84 -13.19 -4.46
C MET A 383 -10.65 -14.56 -3.82
N GLU A 384 -9.73 -15.34 -4.38
CA GLU A 384 -9.23 -16.60 -3.83
C GLU A 384 -7.72 -16.44 -3.61
N ILE A 385 -7.24 -16.82 -2.42
CA ILE A 385 -5.87 -16.49 -1.97
C ILE A 385 -4.81 -17.06 -2.91
N ASN A 386 -4.91 -18.35 -3.25
CA ASN A 386 -3.93 -19.04 -4.09
C ASN A 386 -3.93 -18.48 -5.51
N LYS A 387 -5.12 -18.22 -6.07
CA LYS A 387 -5.24 -17.61 -7.40
C LYS A 387 -4.61 -16.22 -7.41
N PHE A 388 -4.92 -15.41 -6.40
CA PHE A 388 -4.41 -14.04 -6.29
C PHE A 388 -2.87 -14.01 -6.19
N ILE A 389 -2.29 -14.85 -5.34
CA ILE A 389 -0.84 -14.99 -5.18
C ILE A 389 -0.17 -15.42 -6.49
N ASN A 390 -0.71 -16.45 -7.14
CA ASN A 390 -0.14 -16.97 -8.39
C ASN A 390 -0.18 -15.93 -9.51
N GLU A 391 -1.30 -15.23 -9.70
CA GLU A 391 -1.42 -14.21 -10.74
C GLU A 391 -0.50 -13.00 -10.47
N MET A 392 -0.40 -12.56 -9.21
CA MET A 392 0.56 -11.52 -8.80
C MET A 392 2.01 -11.95 -9.03
N ALA A 393 2.35 -13.21 -8.70
CA ALA A 393 3.70 -13.75 -8.87
C ALA A 393 4.08 -13.84 -10.36
N LEU A 394 3.15 -14.25 -11.22
CA LEU A 394 3.34 -14.28 -12.66
C LEU A 394 3.58 -12.86 -13.23
N GLU A 395 2.80 -11.88 -12.81
CA GLU A 395 2.97 -10.50 -13.27
C GLU A 395 4.31 -9.92 -12.80
N LEU A 396 4.65 -10.07 -11.51
CA LEU A 396 5.94 -9.65 -10.96
C LEU A 396 7.12 -10.28 -11.72
N TYR A 397 7.04 -11.59 -11.95
CA TYR A 397 8.06 -12.29 -12.73
C TYR A 397 8.18 -11.73 -14.15
N SER A 398 7.08 -11.32 -14.79
CA SER A 398 7.08 -10.80 -16.16
C SER A 398 7.65 -9.38 -16.33
N LEU A 399 7.84 -8.61 -15.25
CA LEU A 399 8.43 -7.28 -15.31
C LEU A 399 9.83 -7.32 -15.96
N GLN A 400 10.07 -6.58 -17.04
CA GLN A 400 11.39 -6.58 -17.69
C GLN A 400 12.43 -5.79 -16.88
N GLU A 401 12.02 -4.66 -16.31
CA GLU A 401 12.91 -3.81 -15.51
C GLU A 401 13.13 -4.42 -14.12
N ILE A 402 14.36 -4.89 -13.88
CA ILE A 402 14.77 -5.45 -12.59
C ILE A 402 14.54 -4.45 -11.46
N THR A 403 14.75 -3.16 -11.71
CA THR A 403 14.56 -2.11 -10.71
C THR A 403 13.11 -2.04 -10.22
N HIS A 404 12.13 -2.22 -11.11
CA HIS A 404 10.72 -2.25 -10.73
C HIS A 404 10.39 -3.48 -9.89
N PHE A 405 10.93 -4.65 -10.28
CA PHE A 405 10.77 -5.90 -9.56
C PHE A 405 11.34 -5.81 -8.14
N GLU A 406 12.57 -5.32 -8.01
CA GLU A 406 13.25 -5.11 -6.73
C GLU A 406 12.50 -4.10 -5.85
N SER A 407 12.26 -2.89 -6.36
CA SER A 407 11.61 -1.81 -5.59
C SER A 407 10.22 -2.20 -5.09
N PHE A 408 9.50 -3.06 -5.80
CA PHE A 408 8.22 -3.60 -5.34
C PHE A 408 8.40 -4.57 -4.16
N LEU A 409 9.37 -5.47 -4.21
CA LEU A 409 9.58 -6.50 -3.19
C LEU A 409 10.34 -5.98 -1.96
N MET A 410 11.18 -4.95 -2.12
CA MET A 410 11.94 -4.34 -1.04
C MET A 410 11.01 -3.64 -0.06
N SER A 411 11.03 -4.05 1.22
CA SER A 411 10.13 -3.52 2.24
C SER A 411 10.78 -2.38 3.06
N ASP A 412 10.00 -1.32 3.27
CA ASP A 412 10.35 -0.22 4.19
C ASP A 412 9.80 -0.49 5.61
N ASN A 413 8.91 -1.48 5.75
CA ASN A 413 8.25 -1.85 7.00
C ASN A 413 8.09 -3.37 7.03
N LEU A 414 9.08 -4.05 7.61
CA LEU A 414 9.14 -5.50 7.67
C LEU A 414 7.99 -6.08 8.51
N GLU A 415 7.60 -5.44 9.61
CA GLU A 415 6.46 -5.83 10.46
C GLU A 415 5.17 -5.95 9.67
N ARG A 416 4.87 -4.97 8.82
CA ARG A 416 3.66 -4.97 8.00
C ARG A 416 3.77 -5.98 6.86
N ASP A 417 4.89 -5.94 6.15
CA ASP A 417 5.02 -6.63 4.87
C ASP A 417 5.35 -8.14 5.02
N VAL A 418 5.73 -8.61 6.23
CA VAL A 418 5.98 -10.03 6.54
C VAL A 418 4.75 -10.92 6.28
N ILE A 419 3.54 -10.33 6.32
CA ILE A 419 2.28 -11.03 6.12
C ILE A 419 2.17 -11.61 4.70
N PHE A 420 2.81 -10.99 3.69
CA PHE A 420 2.59 -11.36 2.30
C PHE A 420 3.81 -11.36 1.39
N ILE A 421 4.84 -10.54 1.64
CA ILE A 421 6.03 -10.53 0.79
C ILE A 421 6.72 -11.89 0.78
N PRO A 422 6.93 -12.58 1.93
CA PRO A 422 7.50 -13.93 1.92
C PRO A 422 6.71 -14.93 1.07
N LEU A 423 5.38 -14.84 1.12
CA LEU A 423 4.46 -15.70 0.36
C LEU A 423 4.55 -15.47 -1.15
N LEU A 424 4.62 -14.20 -1.55
CA LEU A 424 4.87 -13.82 -2.93
C LEU A 424 6.25 -14.28 -3.41
N LEU A 425 7.30 -14.07 -2.61
CA LEU A 425 8.67 -14.41 -2.95
C LEU A 425 8.87 -15.90 -3.21
N GLU A 426 8.33 -16.78 -2.36
CA GLU A 426 8.39 -18.23 -2.58
C GLU A 426 7.69 -18.63 -3.89
N THR A 427 6.53 -18.03 -4.17
CA THR A 427 5.75 -18.33 -5.39
C THR A 427 6.44 -17.80 -6.65
N VAL A 428 6.99 -16.59 -6.60
CA VAL A 428 7.81 -16.01 -7.68
C VAL A 428 9.04 -16.86 -7.91
N PHE A 429 9.74 -17.27 -6.84
CA PHE A 429 10.92 -18.12 -6.95
C PHE A 429 10.61 -19.49 -7.56
N LYS A 430 9.50 -20.11 -7.17
CA LYS A 430 9.01 -21.33 -7.81
C LYS A 430 8.75 -21.13 -9.31
N SER A 431 8.16 -19.99 -9.68
CA SER A 431 7.90 -19.65 -11.08
C SER A 431 9.19 -19.43 -11.88
N ILE A 432 10.20 -18.80 -11.27
CA ILE A 432 11.56 -18.67 -11.80
C ILE A 432 12.16 -20.06 -12.06
N LEU A 433 12.08 -20.96 -11.08
CA LEU A 433 12.61 -22.32 -11.23
C LEU A 433 11.87 -23.11 -12.32
N GLU A 434 10.56 -22.97 -12.45
CA GLU A 434 9.76 -23.66 -13.47
C GLU A 434 10.08 -23.14 -14.89
N GLN A 435 10.14 -21.83 -15.10
CA GLN A 435 10.44 -21.26 -16.42
C GLN A 435 11.88 -21.47 -16.84
N SER A 436 12.81 -21.38 -15.88
CA SER A 436 14.19 -21.73 -16.13
C SER A 436 14.22 -23.16 -16.69
N ARG A 437 13.58 -24.15 -16.05
CA ARG A 437 13.45 -25.52 -16.59
C ARG A 437 12.86 -25.60 -18.01
N GLU A 438 11.81 -24.85 -18.33
CA GLU A 438 11.19 -24.88 -19.67
C GLU A 438 12.10 -24.33 -20.75
N LEU A 439 12.73 -23.17 -20.49
CA LEU A 439 13.76 -22.61 -21.36
C LEU A 439 14.89 -23.64 -21.54
N PHE A 440 15.25 -24.37 -20.49
CA PHE A 440 16.40 -25.29 -20.48
C PHE A 440 16.10 -26.70 -21.03
N ASN A 441 14.82 -27.09 -21.15
CA ASN A 441 14.43 -28.40 -21.71
C ASN A 441 14.47 -28.46 -23.25
N VAL A 442 14.77 -27.34 -23.94
CA VAL A 442 14.76 -27.26 -25.40
C VAL A 442 15.91 -28.05 -26.06
N GLU A 443 16.99 -28.38 -25.33
CA GLU A 443 18.05 -29.27 -25.86
C GLU A 443 17.72 -30.77 -25.76
N GLY A 444 16.74 -31.16 -24.94
CA GLY A 444 16.34 -32.56 -24.78
C GLY A 444 15.52 -33.14 -25.93
N HIS A 445 14.87 -32.28 -26.73
CA HIS A 445 14.01 -32.73 -27.83
C HIS A 445 14.70 -32.84 -29.19
N SER A 446 15.92 -32.31 -29.37
CA SER A 446 16.67 -32.47 -30.63
C SER A 446 17.61 -33.68 -30.64
N LYS A 447 17.97 -34.25 -29.48
CA LYS A 447 18.90 -35.39 -29.39
C LYS A 447 18.26 -36.75 -29.08
N HIS A 448 16.98 -36.82 -28.68
CA HIS A 448 16.33 -38.09 -28.32
C HIS A 448 15.47 -38.77 -29.39
N ARG A 449 15.60 -38.40 -30.67
CA ARG A 449 14.93 -39.18 -31.74
C ARG A 449 15.65 -40.45 -32.18
N ASN A 450 16.86 -40.74 -31.69
CA ASN A 450 17.62 -41.90 -32.20
C ASN A 450 18.11 -42.94 -31.19
N LEU A 451 17.96 -42.78 -29.87
CA LEU A 451 18.43 -43.80 -28.92
C LEU A 451 17.55 -43.81 -27.67
N ALA A 452 16.62 -44.76 -27.57
CA ALA A 452 16.02 -45.17 -26.30
C ALA A 452 15.41 -46.58 -26.42
N ASN A 453 16.27 -47.59 -26.41
CA ASN A 453 16.00 -48.83 -25.69
C ASN A 453 16.64 -48.72 -24.30
N HIS A 454 15.91 -49.21 -23.29
CA HIS A 454 16.29 -49.41 -21.88
C HIS A 454 16.17 -48.25 -20.87
N ASN A 455 15.17 -48.44 -19.98
CA ASN A 455 15.27 -48.32 -18.51
C ASN A 455 15.86 -47.05 -17.89
N TYR A 456 15.29 -45.89 -18.21
CA TYR A 456 15.58 -44.63 -17.50
C TYR A 456 14.31 -43.84 -17.12
N LYS A 457 13.23 -44.54 -16.75
CA LYS A 457 11.94 -43.89 -16.41
C LYS A 457 11.60 -43.82 -14.92
N GLU A 458 12.41 -44.38 -14.01
CA GLU A 458 12.07 -44.44 -12.59
C GLU A 458 12.91 -43.58 -11.62
N SER A 459 13.98 -42.89 -12.05
CA SER A 459 14.79 -42.07 -11.10
C SER A 459 14.58 -40.55 -11.18
N LEU A 460 13.90 -40.02 -12.20
CA LEU A 460 13.74 -38.57 -12.38
C LEU A 460 12.69 -37.91 -11.47
N LYS A 461 11.87 -38.71 -10.75
CA LYS A 461 10.81 -38.16 -9.86
C LYS A 461 11.29 -37.73 -8.47
N SER A 462 12.55 -37.99 -8.08
CA SER A 462 13.03 -37.83 -6.69
C SER A 462 14.07 -36.72 -6.44
N LYS A 463 14.28 -35.78 -7.39
CA LYS A 463 15.21 -34.64 -7.20
C LYS A 463 14.65 -33.33 -7.72
N PHE A 464 13.44 -32.97 -7.31
CA PHE A 464 12.89 -31.65 -7.58
C PHE A 464 13.00 -30.80 -6.33
N TYR A 465 13.84 -29.76 -6.37
CA TYR A 465 13.85 -28.75 -5.34
C TYR A 465 12.48 -28.04 -5.34
N GLN A 466 11.84 -28.03 -4.19
CA GLN A 466 10.64 -27.28 -3.89
C GLN A 466 11.02 -26.30 -2.79
N PRO A 467 11.04 -24.98 -3.07
CA PRO A 467 11.41 -24.00 -2.06
C PRO A 467 10.42 -24.09 -0.89
N ASN A 468 10.95 -24.06 0.33
CA ASN A 468 10.18 -24.13 1.56
C ASN A 468 10.40 -22.91 2.48
N PHE A 469 10.75 -21.76 1.88
CA PHE A 469 11.20 -20.57 2.58
C PHE A 469 10.24 -20.09 3.67
N ILE A 470 8.93 -20.13 3.41
CA ILE A 470 7.92 -19.64 4.36
C ILE A 470 7.88 -20.52 5.61
N ASN A 471 7.94 -21.85 5.45
CA ASN A 471 7.88 -22.75 6.59
C ASN A 471 9.19 -22.74 7.38
N THR A 472 10.32 -22.46 6.73
CA THR A 472 11.63 -22.38 7.39
C THR A 472 11.93 -21.02 7.99
N ILE A 473 11.19 -19.96 7.66
CA ILE A 473 11.44 -18.57 8.11
C ILE A 473 11.55 -18.40 9.64
N SER A 474 10.88 -19.29 10.38
CA SER A 474 10.88 -19.32 11.85
C SER A 474 12.07 -20.06 12.48
N ASN A 475 12.86 -20.77 11.67
CA ASN A 475 14.04 -21.52 12.10
C ASN A 475 15.27 -21.06 11.29
N PHE A 476 16.04 -20.16 11.88
CA PHE A 476 17.15 -19.49 11.19
C PHE A 476 18.15 -20.46 10.52
N THR A 477 18.57 -21.53 11.21
CA THR A 477 19.55 -22.48 10.66
C THR A 477 19.00 -23.28 9.48
N GLU A 478 17.74 -23.70 9.56
CA GLU A 478 17.06 -24.42 8.48
C GLU A 478 16.80 -23.50 7.28
N ALA A 479 16.41 -22.24 7.53
CA ALA A 479 16.24 -21.22 6.50
C ALA A 479 17.53 -20.94 5.75
N VAL A 480 18.66 -20.73 6.45
CA VAL A 480 19.97 -20.48 5.82
C VAL A 480 20.37 -21.64 4.92
N SER A 481 20.21 -22.88 5.39
CA SER A 481 20.50 -24.07 4.56
C SER A 481 19.62 -24.14 3.31
N GLU A 482 18.32 -23.82 3.43
CA GLU A 482 17.39 -23.81 2.30
C GLU A 482 17.76 -22.69 1.30
N TYR A 483 18.19 -21.53 1.79
CA TYR A 483 18.67 -20.44 0.95
C TYR A 483 19.98 -20.79 0.22
N GLU A 484 20.95 -21.43 0.89
CA GLU A 484 22.18 -21.92 0.25
C GLU A 484 21.86 -22.92 -0.88
N ILE A 485 20.97 -23.88 -0.64
CA ILE A 485 20.52 -24.84 -1.66
C ILE A 485 19.86 -24.11 -2.85
N ALA A 486 19.04 -23.10 -2.58
CA ALA A 486 18.41 -22.29 -3.61
C ALA A 486 19.45 -21.55 -4.47
N LEU A 487 20.47 -20.97 -3.84
CA LEU A 487 21.57 -20.26 -4.50
C LEU A 487 22.41 -21.21 -5.38
N ASP A 488 22.72 -22.40 -4.88
CA ASP A 488 23.42 -23.45 -5.64
C ASP A 488 22.65 -23.85 -6.90
N HIS A 489 21.32 -23.96 -6.79
CA HIS A 489 20.44 -24.23 -7.93
C HIS A 489 20.47 -23.12 -8.99
N LEU A 490 20.62 -21.86 -8.59
CA LEU A 490 20.78 -20.72 -9.52
C LEU A 490 22.18 -20.68 -10.15
N HIS A 491 23.19 -21.21 -9.48
CA HIS A 491 24.59 -21.15 -9.90
C HIS A 491 24.99 -22.17 -10.97
N MET A 492 24.14 -23.15 -11.27
CA MET A 492 24.44 -24.15 -12.29
C MET A 492 24.63 -23.48 -13.67
N LYS A 493 25.84 -23.66 -14.24
CA LYS A 493 26.23 -23.16 -15.56
C LYS A 493 25.50 -23.88 -16.67
N GLN A 494 25.09 -23.13 -17.69
CA GLN A 494 24.49 -23.69 -18.88
C GLN A 494 25.19 -23.17 -20.13
N ASP A 495 25.65 -24.10 -20.97
CA ASP A 495 26.36 -23.83 -22.23
C ASP A 495 25.36 -23.37 -23.31
N ARG A 496 24.84 -22.15 -23.18
CA ARG A 496 24.03 -21.52 -24.23
C ARG A 496 24.91 -20.67 -25.15
N ASN A 497 24.71 -20.79 -26.47
CA ASN A 497 25.60 -20.16 -27.45
C ASN A 497 25.16 -18.76 -27.94
N SER A 498 23.92 -18.30 -27.67
CA SER A 498 23.43 -16.99 -28.15
C SER A 498 23.47 -15.90 -27.07
N LYS A 499 23.84 -14.67 -27.46
CA LYS A 499 23.92 -13.50 -26.56
C LYS A 499 22.57 -13.17 -25.90
N VAL A 500 21.47 -13.27 -26.65
CA VAL A 500 20.10 -13.02 -26.15
C VAL A 500 19.68 -14.04 -25.11
N ALA A 501 19.94 -15.33 -25.33
CA ALA A 501 19.58 -16.37 -24.37
C ALA A 501 20.40 -16.27 -23.08
N LYS A 502 21.65 -15.79 -23.15
CA LYS A 502 22.48 -15.48 -21.98
C LYS A 502 21.98 -14.26 -21.20
N GLN A 503 21.47 -13.24 -21.90
CA GLN A 503 20.87 -12.06 -21.28
C GLN A 503 19.59 -12.42 -20.51
N GLU A 504 18.71 -13.21 -21.12
CA GLU A 504 17.48 -13.70 -20.47
C GLU A 504 17.81 -14.62 -19.28
N GLU A 505 18.77 -15.53 -19.43
CA GLU A 505 19.25 -16.38 -18.33
C GLU A 505 19.80 -15.53 -17.17
N TYR A 506 20.56 -14.48 -17.48
CA TYR A 506 21.11 -13.57 -16.49
C TYR A 506 20.00 -12.84 -15.71
N GLU A 507 18.99 -12.30 -16.39
CA GLU A 507 17.87 -11.60 -15.74
C GLU A 507 17.05 -12.52 -14.83
N ILE A 508 16.80 -13.76 -15.27
CA ILE A 508 16.10 -14.79 -14.49
C ILE A 508 16.89 -15.11 -13.22
N LYS A 509 18.20 -15.35 -13.34
CA LYS A 509 19.08 -15.63 -12.20
C LYS A 509 19.10 -14.47 -11.21
N LEU A 510 19.23 -13.24 -11.71
CA LEU A 510 19.25 -12.03 -10.91
C LEU A 510 17.97 -11.83 -10.09
N LYS A 511 16.79 -12.03 -10.70
CA LYS A 511 15.50 -12.03 -9.97
C LYS A 511 15.46 -13.10 -8.88
N GLY A 512 16.03 -14.28 -9.15
CA GLY A 512 16.19 -15.35 -8.18
C GLY A 512 17.01 -14.92 -6.96
N PHE A 513 18.17 -14.28 -7.17
CA PHE A 513 19.00 -13.77 -6.08
C PHE A 513 18.28 -12.72 -5.24
N ILE A 514 17.60 -11.77 -5.89
CA ILE A 514 16.80 -10.75 -5.21
C ILE A 514 15.75 -11.43 -4.31
N CYS A 515 15.08 -12.47 -4.78
CA CYS A 515 14.10 -13.20 -3.96
C CYS A 515 14.74 -13.81 -2.70
N VAL A 516 15.86 -14.52 -2.86
CA VAL A 516 16.56 -15.16 -1.74
C VAL A 516 17.05 -14.12 -0.73
N LEU A 517 17.58 -12.99 -1.18
CA LEU A 517 18.09 -11.94 -0.30
C LEU A 517 16.99 -11.22 0.48
N ILE A 518 15.87 -10.92 -0.16
CA ILE A 518 14.75 -10.31 0.55
C ILE A 518 14.14 -11.32 1.53
N MET A 519 14.05 -12.61 1.16
CA MET A 519 13.64 -13.68 2.09
C MET A 519 14.56 -13.77 3.30
N TYR A 520 15.87 -13.67 3.09
CA TYR A 520 16.85 -13.65 4.18
C TYR A 520 16.64 -12.45 5.11
N ASN A 521 16.37 -11.26 4.57
CA ASN A 521 16.08 -10.07 5.38
C ASN A 521 14.85 -10.27 6.29
N PHE A 522 13.77 -10.86 5.77
CA PHE A 522 12.61 -11.22 6.61
C PHE A 522 12.95 -12.29 7.65
N CYS A 523 13.76 -13.29 7.31
CA CYS A 523 14.23 -14.29 8.26
C CYS A 523 15.01 -13.65 9.41
N CYS A 524 15.95 -12.74 9.11
CA CYS A 524 16.66 -11.98 10.13
C CYS A 524 15.68 -11.22 11.03
N PHE A 525 14.74 -10.48 10.43
CA PHE A 525 13.73 -9.70 11.13
C PHE A 525 12.87 -10.55 12.11
N VAL A 526 12.33 -11.69 11.67
CA VAL A 526 11.50 -12.57 12.52
C VAL A 526 12.30 -13.13 13.70
N ASN A 527 13.62 -13.34 13.52
CA ASN A 527 14.48 -13.93 14.52
C ASN A 527 15.27 -12.89 15.36
N VAL A 528 14.96 -11.59 15.25
CA VAL A 528 15.65 -10.52 15.99
C VAL A 528 15.57 -10.70 17.51
N ASN A 529 14.51 -11.29 18.07
CA ASN A 529 14.45 -11.52 19.53
C ASN A 529 15.28 -12.73 20.00
N GLN A 530 15.83 -13.53 19.09
CA GLN A 530 16.77 -14.62 19.39
C GLN A 530 18.23 -14.15 19.27
N THR A 531 18.46 -12.82 19.14
CA THR A 531 19.75 -12.21 18.79
C THR A 531 20.83 -12.19 19.87
N ASP A 532 20.60 -12.75 21.06
CA ASP A 532 21.74 -13.14 21.93
C ASP A 532 22.62 -14.25 21.31
N ILE A 533 22.26 -14.75 20.11
CA ILE A 533 22.94 -15.84 19.37
C ILE A 533 23.83 -15.32 18.21
N PHE A 534 24.00 -14.01 18.00
CA PHE A 534 24.84 -13.46 16.91
C PHE A 534 26.36 -13.55 17.17
N SER A 535 26.82 -14.76 17.48
CA SER A 535 28.14 -15.28 17.12
C SER A 535 28.03 -16.38 16.06
N CYS A 536 26.99 -16.32 15.19
CA CYS A 536 26.64 -17.45 14.33
C CYS A 536 27.43 -17.43 13.01
N ARG A 537 28.44 -18.30 12.93
CA ARG A 537 29.21 -18.62 11.72
C ARG A 537 28.35 -18.85 10.46
N ALA A 538 27.09 -19.25 10.61
CA ALA A 538 26.16 -19.46 9.49
C ALA A 538 25.77 -18.17 8.76
N SER A 539 25.59 -17.04 9.46
CA SER A 539 25.31 -15.74 8.84
C SER A 539 26.54 -15.21 8.10
N GLU A 540 27.72 -15.34 8.73
CA GLU A 540 29.00 -14.99 8.11
C GLU A 540 29.26 -15.85 6.86
N HIS A 541 28.98 -17.16 6.95
CA HIS A 541 29.09 -18.09 5.82
C HIS A 541 28.12 -17.75 4.70
N PHE A 542 26.84 -17.51 5.01
CA PHE A 542 25.85 -17.09 4.02
C PHE A 542 26.25 -15.78 3.34
N SER A 543 26.66 -14.76 4.11
CA SER A 543 27.14 -13.47 3.58
C SER A 543 28.37 -13.65 2.68
N ALA A 544 29.30 -14.54 3.05
CA ALA A 544 30.45 -14.90 2.23
C ALA A 544 30.02 -15.63 0.94
N SER A 545 29.13 -16.61 1.03
CA SER A 545 28.59 -17.33 -0.13
C SER A 545 27.89 -16.37 -1.10
N VAL A 546 27.04 -15.46 -0.63
CA VAL A 546 26.41 -14.48 -1.51
C VAL A 546 27.46 -13.55 -2.14
N LYS A 547 28.48 -13.09 -1.39
CA LYS A 547 29.56 -12.26 -1.96
C LYS A 547 30.35 -12.98 -3.04
N ASP A 548 30.70 -14.25 -2.83
CA ASP A 548 31.42 -15.07 -3.79
C ASP A 548 30.58 -15.28 -5.05
N ILE A 549 29.28 -15.56 -4.87
CA ILE A 549 28.30 -15.68 -5.95
C ILE A 549 28.23 -14.38 -6.75
N ILE A 550 28.04 -13.23 -6.10
CA ILE A 550 27.97 -11.92 -6.79
C ILE A 550 29.24 -11.62 -7.57
N THR A 551 30.41 -11.87 -6.95
CA THR A 551 31.70 -11.64 -7.59
C THR A 551 31.83 -12.48 -8.85
N HIS A 552 31.43 -13.76 -8.78
CA HIS A 552 31.38 -14.63 -9.95
C HIS A 552 30.40 -14.13 -11.02
N PHE A 553 29.24 -13.62 -10.61
CA PHE A 553 28.24 -13.04 -11.52
C PHE A 553 28.77 -11.78 -12.23
N GLU A 554 29.44 -10.87 -11.51
CA GLU A 554 30.05 -9.68 -12.09
C GLU A 554 31.14 -10.03 -13.10
N GLU A 555 31.97 -11.02 -12.78
CA GLU A 555 32.98 -11.55 -13.70
C GLU A 555 32.37 -12.15 -14.97
N GLU A 556 31.26 -12.88 -14.87
CA GLU A 556 30.56 -13.44 -16.04
C GLU A 556 29.91 -12.35 -16.90
N ILE A 557 29.33 -11.29 -16.31
CA ILE A 557 28.79 -10.14 -17.07
C ILE A 557 29.89 -9.47 -17.89
N ILE A 558 31.03 -9.17 -17.25
CA ILE A 558 32.18 -8.53 -17.90
C ILE A 558 32.71 -9.41 -19.04
N LYS A 559 32.79 -10.73 -18.80
CA LYS A 559 33.28 -11.70 -19.77
C LYS A 559 32.36 -11.88 -20.99
N LEU A 560 31.04 -11.72 -20.81
CA LEU A 560 30.04 -11.97 -21.84
C LEU A 560 29.61 -10.72 -22.63
N ASP A 561 30.15 -9.54 -22.29
CA ASP A 561 29.81 -8.25 -22.93
C ASP A 561 28.29 -8.02 -23.01
N LEU A 562 27.57 -8.42 -21.94
CA LEU A 562 26.13 -8.23 -21.80
C LEU A 562 25.81 -6.74 -21.62
N GLU A 563 24.62 -6.30 -22.03
CA GLU A 563 24.30 -4.87 -22.05
C GLU A 563 24.43 -4.23 -20.66
N LYS A 564 25.14 -3.09 -20.60
CA LYS A 564 25.37 -2.33 -19.36
C LYS A 564 24.11 -1.83 -18.65
N LYS A 565 22.95 -1.89 -19.30
CA LYS A 565 21.65 -1.53 -18.70
C LYS A 565 21.36 -2.33 -17.43
N ASN A 566 21.88 -3.56 -17.29
CA ASN A 566 21.60 -4.42 -16.14
C ASN A 566 22.73 -4.48 -15.08
N LEU A 567 23.80 -3.70 -15.23
CA LEU A 567 24.81 -3.49 -14.16
C LEU A 567 24.25 -2.69 -12.97
N GLY A 568 23.08 -2.06 -13.11
CA GLY A 568 22.33 -1.52 -11.98
C GLY A 568 21.94 -2.61 -10.97
N GLY A 569 21.57 -3.79 -11.48
CA GLY A 569 21.15 -4.94 -10.68
C GLY A 569 22.23 -5.52 -9.77
N THR A 570 23.48 -5.62 -10.23
CA THR A 570 24.59 -6.09 -9.39
C THR A 570 24.98 -5.09 -8.30
N LYS A 571 24.98 -3.79 -8.61
CA LYS A 571 25.12 -2.73 -7.60
C LYS A 571 23.98 -2.73 -6.58
N GLN A 572 22.77 -3.07 -7.01
CA GLN A 572 21.58 -3.19 -6.17
C GLN A 572 21.65 -4.37 -5.22
N ILE A 573 22.08 -5.55 -5.70
CA ILE A 573 22.32 -6.72 -4.84
C ILE A 573 23.38 -6.40 -3.77
N LEU A 574 24.48 -5.72 -4.14
CA LEU A 574 25.49 -5.28 -3.19
C LEU A 574 24.92 -4.27 -2.17
N SER A 575 24.01 -3.38 -2.59
CA SER A 575 23.31 -2.46 -1.68
C SER A 575 22.40 -3.20 -0.69
N ILE A 576 21.67 -4.23 -1.14
CA ILE A 576 20.83 -5.07 -0.28
C ILE A 576 21.71 -5.81 0.74
N LEU A 577 22.84 -6.38 0.32
CA LEU A 577 23.80 -7.00 1.23
C LEU A 577 24.43 -6.03 2.24
N CYS A 578 24.76 -4.81 1.83
CA CYS A 578 25.25 -3.79 2.75
C CYS A 578 24.20 -3.47 3.82
N HIS A 579 22.95 -3.26 3.41
CA HIS A 579 21.84 -3.03 4.36
C HIS A 579 21.61 -4.22 5.30
N ILE A 580 21.76 -5.46 4.83
CA ILE A 580 21.62 -6.67 5.65
C ILE A 580 22.77 -6.82 6.67
N ASN A 581 23.99 -6.38 6.33
CA ASN A 581 25.15 -6.45 7.24
C ASN A 581 25.19 -5.30 8.27
N ASP A 582 24.37 -4.25 8.11
CA ASP A 582 24.25 -3.14 9.06
C ASP A 582 23.25 -3.44 10.21
N PHE A 583 22.49 -4.54 10.11
CA PHE A 583 21.69 -5.15 11.18
C PHE A 583 22.50 -6.21 11.93
#